data_AF-A0A154BT07-F1
#
_entry.id   AF-A0A154BT07-F1
#
_cell.length_a   1.000
_cell.length_b   1.000
_cell.length_c   1.000
_cell.angle_alpha   90.00
_cell.angle_beta   90.00
_cell.angle_gamma   90.00
#
_symmetry.space_group_name_H-M   'P 1'
#
loop_
_entity.id
_entity.type
_entity.pdbx_description
1 polymer ?
#
loop_
_entity_poly.entity_id
_entity_poly.type
_entity_poly.pdbx_seq_one_letter_code
_entity_poly.pdbx_strand_id
1 'polypeptide(L)' 'MEIKWIQLKTAFFEDDKTDFIMNLPEADSIIVIWMRILTLAGKCNAGGFILLTENIPYTMEMLAHKT' A
#
# COMPACT_ATOMS: atom_id res chain seq x y z
N MET A 1 -14.48 -7.51 12.96
CA MET A 1 -13.43 -8.46 13.38
C MET A 1 -12.10 -7.73 13.23
N GLU A 2 -11.29 -7.71 14.29
CA GLU A 2 -9.98 -7.05 14.28
C GLU A 2 -8.99 -7.88 13.44
N ILE A 3 -8.34 -7.24 12.45
CA ILE A 3 -7.26 -7.87 11.68
C ILE A 3 -5.94 -7.58 12.39
N LYS A 4 -5.24 -8.65 12.80
CA LYS A 4 -4.00 -8.55 13.58
C LYS A 4 -2.72 -8.68 12.75
N TRP A 5 -2.82 -9.20 11.53
CA TRP A 5 -1.67 -9.45 10.66
C TRP A 5 -2.02 -9.24 9.19
N ILE A 6 -1.01 -8.84 8.42
CA ILE A 6 -0.99 -8.91 6.96
C ILE A 6 0.05 -9.96 6.55
N GLN A 7 -0.23 -10.75 5.51
CA GLN A 7 0.71 -11.72 4.99
C GLN A 7 1.44 -11.12 3.78
N LEU A 8 2.76 -11.25 3.76
CA LEU A 8 3.61 -10.89 2.62
C LEU A 8 4.23 -12.16 2.05
N LYS A 9 4.35 -12.20 0.72
CA LYS A 9 5.12 -13.25 0.06
C LYS A 9 6.60 -13.06 0.39
N THR A 10 7.32 -14.15 0.63
CA THR A 10 8.78 -14.10 0.87
C THR A 10 9.53 -13.57 -0.35
N ALA A 11 9.03 -13.87 -1.54
CA ALA A 11 9.48 -13.33 -2.82
C ALA A 11 9.00 -11.90 -3.09
N PHE A 12 8.62 -11.13 -2.05
CA PHE A 12 8.10 -9.77 -2.23
C PHE A 12 9.06 -8.90 -3.04
N PHE A 13 10.36 -8.94 -2.74
CA PHE A 13 11.40 -8.17 -3.43
C PHE A 13 11.88 -8.78 -4.76
N GLU A 14 11.36 -9.96 -5.12
CA GLU A 14 11.65 -10.65 -6.38
C GLU A 14 10.54 -10.39 -7.43
N ASP A 15 9.48 -9.68 -7.06
CA ASP A 15 8.40 -9.29 -7.98
C ASP A 15 8.86 -8.12 -8.87
N ASP A 16 8.50 -8.17 -10.15
CA ASP A 16 8.85 -7.15 -11.15
C ASP A 16 8.52 -5.72 -10.69
N LYS A 17 7.46 -5.54 -9.88
CA LYS A 17 7.07 -4.20 -9.38
C LYS A 17 8.01 -3.72 -8.29
N THR A 18 8.39 -4.59 -7.37
CA THR A 18 9.37 -4.21 -6.34
C THR A 18 10.74 -4.02 -6.93
N ASP A 19 11.16 -4.86 -7.89
CA ASP A 19 12.43 -4.69 -8.58
C ASP A 19 12.47 -3.33 -9.30
N PHE A 20 11.39 -2.98 -10.00
CA PHE A 20 11.26 -1.66 -10.59
C PHE A 20 11.38 -0.52 -9.56
N ILE A 21 10.68 -0.62 -8.41
CA ILE A 21 10.76 0.38 -7.34
C ILE A 21 12.17 0.48 -6.77
N MET A 22 12.88 -0.64 -6.59
CA MET A 22 14.25 -0.67 -6.10
C MET A 22 15.24 0.05 -7.03
N ASN A 23 14.89 0.21 -8.31
CA ASN A 23 15.68 0.96 -9.29
C ASN A 23 15.34 2.46 -9.34
N LEU A 24 14.35 2.95 -8.59
CA LEU A 24 14.01 4.38 -8.54
C LEU A 24 14.86 5.13 -7.49
N PRO A 25 15.09 6.44 -7.69
CA PRO A 25 15.53 7.30 -6.60
C PRO A 25 14.56 7.18 -5.42
N GLU A 26 15.10 7.14 -4.20
CA GLU A 26 14.31 7.04 -2.96
C GLU A 26 13.51 5.74 -2.82
N ALA A 27 13.95 4.64 -3.44
CA ALA A 27 13.34 3.31 -3.33
C ALA A 27 12.91 2.93 -1.90
N ASP A 28 13.79 3.12 -0.92
CA ASP A 28 13.50 2.82 0.50
C ASP A 28 12.30 3.62 1.02
N SER A 29 12.19 4.90 0.68
CA SER A 29 11.06 5.74 1.05
C SER A 29 9.76 5.23 0.42
N ILE A 30 9.80 4.83 -0.86
CA ILE A 30 8.65 4.30 -1.58
C ILE A 30 8.18 2.98 -0.94
N ILE A 31 9.10 2.06 -0.65
CA ILE A 31 8.78 0.79 0.03
C ILE A 31 8.20 1.04 1.42
N VAL A 32 8.77 1.96 2.20
CA VAL A 32 8.24 2.32 3.53
C VAL A 32 6.81 2.87 3.42
N ILE A 33 6.54 3.74 2.44
CA ILE A 33 5.19 4.27 2.21
C ILE A 33 4.23 3.15 1.83
N TRP A 34 4.62 2.25 0.92
CA TRP A 34 3.79 1.12 0.52
C TRP A 34 3.46 0.22 1.72
N MET A 35 4.44 -0.08 2.57
CA MET A 35 4.24 -0.85 3.79
C MET A 35 3.28 -0.16 4.78
N ARG A 36 3.34 1.16 4.91
CA ARG A 36 2.38 1.95 5.71
C ARG A 36 0.96 1.85 5.16
N ILE A 37 0.79 1.87 3.84
CA ILE A 37 -0.53 1.73 3.20
C ILE A 37 -1.09 0.32 3.40
N LEU A 38 -0.27 -0.72 3.21
CA LEU A 38 -0.69 -2.12 3.41
C LEU A 38 -1.13 -2.39 4.85
N THR A 39 -0.37 -1.88 5.82
CA THR A 39 -0.74 -2.01 7.25
C THR A 39 -1.97 -1.20 7.62
N LEU A 40 -2.18 -0.02 7.02
CA LEU A 40 -3.40 0.77 7.21
C LEU A 40 -4.63 0.06 6.63
N ALA A 41 -4.54 -0.46 5.40
CA ALA A 41 -5.61 -1.22 4.77
C ALA A 41 -5.96 -2.48 5.57
N GLY A 42 -4.95 -3.19 6.09
CA GLY A 42 -5.12 -4.31 7.01
C GLY A 42 -5.90 -3.91 8.28
N LYS A 43 -5.51 -2.80 8.93
CA LYS A 43 -6.18 -2.28 10.14
C LYS A 43 -7.62 -1.83 9.88
N CYS A 44 -7.87 -1.13 8.78
CA CYS A 44 -9.21 -0.67 8.42
C CYS A 44 -10.14 -1.85 8.12
N ASN A 45 -9.61 -2.93 7.53
CA ASN A 45 -10.36 -4.13 7.16
C ASN A 45 -11.67 -3.83 6.41
N ALA A 46 -11.70 -2.74 5.65
CA ALA A 46 -12.84 -2.29 4.87
C ALA A 46 -12.86 -2.97 3.49
N GLY A 47 -12.54 -4.26 3.40
CA GLY A 47 -12.50 -4.97 2.12
C GLY A 47 -11.47 -4.45 1.11
N GLY A 48 -10.41 -3.77 1.57
CA GLY A 48 -9.33 -3.25 0.71
C GLY A 48 -9.45 -1.77 0.31
N PHE A 49 -10.44 -1.02 0.82
CA PHE A 49 -10.47 0.43 0.62
C PHE A 49 -9.35 1.15 1.40
N ILE A 50 -8.65 2.05 0.73
CA ILE A 50 -7.74 3.02 1.37
C ILE A 50 -8.59 4.24 1.71
N LEU A 51 -8.73 4.58 2.99
CA LEU A 51 -9.61 5.64 3.46
C LEU A 51 -8.79 6.93 3.73
N LEU A 52 -9.21 8.08 3.18
CA LEU A 52 -8.62 9.39 3.52
C LEU A 52 -9.04 9.84 4.93
N THR A 53 -10.28 9.49 5.31
CA THR A 53 -10.92 9.69 6.62
C THR A 53 -11.85 8.51 6.91
N GLU A 54 -12.35 8.35 8.14
CA GLU A 54 -13.16 7.19 8.59
C GLU A 54 -14.31 6.79 7.63
N ASN A 55 -14.81 7.71 6.79
CA ASN A 55 -15.96 7.50 5.91
C ASN A 55 -15.69 7.69 4.41
N ILE A 56 -14.47 8.06 3.97
CA ILE A 56 -14.21 8.40 2.56
C ILE A 56 -13.14 7.49 1.95
N PRO A 57 -13.53 6.50 1.12
CA PRO A 57 -12.58 5.68 0.36
C PRO A 57 -11.98 6.47 -0.81
N TYR A 58 -10.67 6.34 -0.98
CA TYR A 58 -9.96 6.75 -2.19
C TYR A 58 -10.52 5.95 -3.37
N THR A 59 -10.92 6.67 -4.42
CA THR A 59 -11.16 6.08 -5.73
C THR A 59 -9.84 5.94 -6.48
N MET A 60 -9.80 5.05 -7.48
CA MET A 60 -8.65 4.93 -8.37
C MET A 60 -8.32 6.27 -9.05
N GLU A 61 -9.34 7.09 -9.35
CA GLU A 61 -9.14 8.43 -9.91
C GLU A 61 -8.48 9.41 -8.94
N MET A 62 -8.83 9.36 -7.65
CA MET A 62 -8.18 10.19 -6.63
C MET A 62 -6.70 9.81 -6.45
N LEU A 63 -6.37 8.51 -6.54
CA LEU A 63 -5.00 8.01 -6.48
C LEU A 63 -4.21 8.31 -7.76
N ALA A 64 -4.88 8.31 -8.91
CA ALA A 64 -4.29 8.58 -10.21
C ALA A 64 -4.22 10.08 -10.55
N HIS A 65 -4.78 10.96 -9.70
CA HIS A 65 -4.78 12.40 -9.96
C HIS A 65 -3.36 12.95 -9.80
N LYS A 66 -2.68 13.00 -10.94
CA LYS A 66 -1.35 13.53 -11.15
C LYS A 66 -1.44 15.07 -11.20
N THR A 67 -0.80 15.75 -10.25
CA THR A 67 -0.31 17.13 -10.44
C THR A 67 0.82 17.17 -11.45
#